data_AF-A0A8X7SRV9-F1
#
_entry.id   AF-A0A8X7SRV9-F1
#
_cell.length_a   1.000
_cell.length_b   1.000
_cell.length_c   1.000
_cell.angle_alpha   90.00
_cell.angle_beta   90.00
_cell.angle_gamma   90.00
#
_symmetry.space_group_name_H-M   'P 1'
#
loop_
_entity.id
_entity.type
_entity.pdbx_description
1 polymer ?
#
loop_
_entity_poly.entity_id
_entity_poly.type
_entity_poly.pdbx_seq_one_letter_code
_entity_poly.pdbx_strand_id
1 'polypeptide(L)' 'MFARFAALAILATSALASHTINFSSNCPSAVMQLPGIGNYGPGSYTFNQDVNGGIASGGQNCDINGTNCISVEFTLNGGY' A
#
# COMPACT_ATOMS: atom_id res chain seq x y z
N MET A 1 30.34 -43.35 19.56
CA MET A 1 30.58 -42.57 18.34
C MET A 1 29.31 -41.77 18.07
N PHE A 2 29.24 -40.56 18.61
CA PHE A 2 28.02 -39.74 18.66
C PHE A 2 27.69 -39.18 17.26
N ALA A 3 26.55 -39.58 16.71
CA ALA A 3 26.05 -39.11 15.42
C ALA A 3 25.80 -37.59 15.47
N ARG A 4 26.48 -36.87 14.59
CA ARG A 4 26.34 -35.42 14.42
C ARG A 4 25.07 -35.15 13.62
N PHE A 5 24.05 -34.60 14.27
CA PHE A 5 22.88 -34.04 13.61
C PHE A 5 23.17 -32.58 13.24
N ALA A 6 23.45 -32.32 11.97
CA ALA A 6 23.51 -30.96 11.44
C ALA A 6 22.08 -30.53 11.07
N ALA A 7 21.51 -29.60 11.84
CA ALA A 7 20.23 -28.97 11.50
C ALA A 7 20.48 -27.86 10.47
N LEU A 8 20.02 -28.06 9.23
CA LEU A 8 19.93 -27.01 8.22
C LEU A 8 18.72 -26.12 8.54
N ALA A 9 18.95 -24.94 9.09
CA ALA A 9 17.93 -23.90 9.17
C ALA A 9 17.85 -23.19 7.81
N ILE A 10 16.83 -23.52 7.01
CA ILE A 10 16.53 -22.78 5.78
C ILE A 10 15.78 -21.51 6.20
N LEU A 11 16.51 -20.40 6.32
CA LEU A 11 15.94 -19.07 6.44
C LEU A 11 15.40 -18.65 5.07
N ALA A 12 14.14 -18.97 4.78
CA ALA A 12 13.44 -18.39 3.65
C ALA A 12 13.14 -16.92 3.98
N THR A 13 14.03 -16.01 3.58
CA THR A 13 13.73 -14.58 3.59
C THR A 13 12.81 -14.30 2.42
N SER A 14 11.49 -14.32 2.62
CA SER A 14 10.59 -13.70 1.66
C SER A 14 10.93 -12.21 1.62
N ALA A 15 11.42 -11.74 0.48
CA ALA A 15 11.53 -10.31 0.23
C ALA A 15 10.10 -9.75 0.24
N LEU A 16 9.70 -9.12 1.34
CA LEU A 16 8.44 -8.38 1.39
C LEU A 16 8.57 -7.26 0.36
N ALA A 17 7.67 -7.20 -0.63
CA ALA A 17 7.59 -6.05 -1.50
C ALA A 17 7.28 -4.83 -0.62
N SER A 18 8.19 -3.86 -0.60
CA SER A 18 8.00 -2.60 0.12
C SER A 18 7.55 -1.56 -0.89
N HIS A 19 6.36 -1.00 -0.68
CA HIS A 19 5.79 0.02 -1.55
C HIS A 19 5.67 1.34 -0.80
N THR A 20 6.24 2.40 -1.36
CA THR A 20 6.02 3.76 -0.89
C THR A 20 5.03 4.45 -1.82
N ILE A 21 3.93 4.95 -1.27
CA ILE A 21 2.94 5.75 -1.98
C ILE A 21 2.99 7.18 -1.45
N ASN A 22 3.16 8.12 -2.37
CA ASN A 22 3.08 9.55 -2.09
C ASN A 22 1.76 10.07 -2.62
N PHE A 23 0.82 10.34 -1.72
CA PHE A 23 -0.46 10.94 -2.07
C PHE A 23 -0.45 12.42 -1.72
N SER A 24 -0.47 13.28 -2.73
CA SER A 24 -0.48 14.74 -2.57
C SER A 24 -1.76 15.31 -3.18
N SER A 25 -2.40 16.23 -2.46
CA SER A 25 -3.58 16.93 -2.94
C SER A 25 -3.63 18.34 -2.36
N ASN A 26 -4.07 19.29 -3.18
CA ASN A 26 -4.41 20.66 -2.75
C ASN A 26 -5.92 20.84 -2.55
N CYS A 27 -6.70 19.76 -2.63
CA CYS A 27 -8.13 19.82 -2.37
C CYS A 27 -8.39 19.94 -0.86
N PRO A 28 -9.45 20.66 -0.43
CA PRO A 28 -9.81 20.76 0.99
C PRO A 28 -10.18 19.43 1.64
N SER A 29 -10.71 18.47 0.86
CA SER A 29 -10.91 17.10 1.29
C SER A 29 -10.27 16.14 0.29
N ALA A 30 -9.49 15.18 0.80
CA ALA A 30 -8.80 14.19 0.00
C ALA A 30 -8.60 12.89 0.79
N VAL A 31 -8.78 11.75 0.11
CA VAL A 31 -8.66 10.42 0.69
C VAL A 31 -8.11 9.44 -0.33
N MET A 32 -7.23 8.55 0.10
CA MET A 32 -6.73 7.42 -0.65
C MET A 32 -7.22 6.13 0.00
N GLN A 33 -7.84 5.26 -0.77
CA GLN A 33 -8.36 3.98 -0.35
C GLN A 33 -7.51 2.87 -0.94
N LEU A 34 -6.89 2.08 -0.07
CA LEU A 34 -6.07 0.93 -0.43
C LEU A 34 -6.79 -0.35 0.01
N PRO A 35 -7.35 -1.13 -0.94
CA PRO A 35 -8.10 -2.35 -0.63
C PRO A 35 -7.29 -3.33 0.24
N GLY A 36 -7.87 -3.78 1.34
CA GLY A 36 -7.22 -4.70 2.29
C GLY A 36 -6.18 -4.06 3.21
N ILE A 37 -5.94 -2.75 3.10
CA ILE A 37 -4.95 -2.02 3.90
C ILE A 37 -5.63 -0.94 4.73
N GLY A 38 -6.41 -0.05 4.10
CA GLY A 38 -7.13 1.01 4.80
C GLY A 38 -7.30 2.29 3.99
N ASN A 39 -7.68 3.35 4.68
CA ASN A 39 -7.91 4.67 4.10
C ASN A 39 -6.97 5.70 4.71
N TYR A 40 -6.44 6.57 3.87
CA TYR A 40 -5.35 7.48 4.21
C TYR A 40 -5.64 8.89 3.68
N GLY A 41 -5.22 9.91 4.41
CA GLY A 41 -5.20 11.28 3.90
C GLY A 41 -3.98 11.54 3.02
N PRO A 42 -3.79 12.77 2.53
CA PRO A 42 -2.55 13.18 1.88
C PRO A 42 -1.34 12.93 2.78
N GLY A 43 -0.27 12.36 2.21
CA GLY A 43 0.93 11.99 2.93
C GLY A 43 1.81 11.02 2.17
N SER A 44 2.92 10.63 2.80
CA SER A 44 3.82 9.58 2.34
C SER A 44 3.66 8.37 3.25
N TYR A 45 3.38 7.20 2.66
CA TYR A 45 3.13 5.97 3.39
C TYR A 45 3.98 4.86 2.80
N THR A 46 4.68 4.12 3.66
CA THR A 46 5.44 2.92 3.28
C THR A 46 4.75 1.69 3.84
N PHE A 47 4.49 0.73 2.97
CA PHE A 47 3.83 -0.52 3.29
C PHE A 47 4.83 -1.66 3.12
N ASN A 48 5.01 -2.46 4.18
CA ASN A 48 5.87 -3.66 4.15
C ASN A 48 5.05 -4.89 3.78
N GLN A 49 4.24 -4.75 2.75
CA GLN A 49 3.32 -5.74 2.21
C GLN A 49 2.98 -5.35 0.78
N ASP A 50 2.47 -6.31 0.00
CA ASP A 50 2.02 -6.05 -1.36
C ASP A 50 0.90 -5.01 -1.38
N VAL A 51 1.02 -4.05 -2.29
CA VAL A 51 -0.01 -3.07 -2.57
C VAL A 51 -0.35 -3.18 -4.05
N ASN A 52 -1.50 -3.75 -4.37
CA ASN A 52 -1.90 -4.00 -5.76
C ASN A 52 -2.42 -2.74 -6.47
N GLY A 53 -2.88 -1.75 -5.71
CA GLY A 53 -3.50 -0.54 -6.24
C GLY A 53 -4.36 0.17 -5.23
N GLY A 54 -5.06 1.20 -5.68
CA GLY A 54 -5.98 1.98 -4.87
C GLY A 54 -6.67 3.08 -5.63
N ILE A 55 -7.52 3.81 -4.91
CA ILE A 55 -8.28 4.94 -5.43
C ILE A 55 -7.86 6.18 -4.63
N ALA A 56 -7.32 7.18 -5.32
CA ALA A 56 -7.01 8.50 -4.75
C ALA A 56 -8.08 9.49 -5.18
N SER A 57 -8.75 10.11 -4.21
CA SER A 57 -9.90 10.98 -4.40
C SER A 57 -9.66 12.35 -3.75
N GLY A 58 -10.10 13.42 -4.40
CA GLY A 58 -9.99 14.78 -3.88
C GLY A 58 -11.09 15.71 -4.41
N GLY A 59 -11.51 16.67 -3.58
CA GLY A 59 -12.51 17.67 -3.95
C GLY A 59 -12.84 18.64 -2.82
N GLN A 60 -13.81 19.53 -3.06
CA GLN A 60 -14.22 20.52 -2.07
C GLN A 60 -14.91 19.89 -0.86
N ASN A 61 -15.80 18.93 -1.10
CA ASN A 61 -16.57 18.19 -0.09
C ASN A 61 -16.52 16.68 -0.39
N CYS A 62 -15.34 16.20 -0.79
CA CYS A 62 -15.13 14.80 -1.12
C CYS A 62 -15.26 13.93 0.13
N ASP A 63 -15.97 12.80 0.03
CA ASP A 63 -16.05 11.79 1.08
C ASP A 63 -15.45 10.45 0.65
N ILE A 64 -15.40 9.51 1.59
CA ILE A 64 -14.81 8.18 1.39
C ILE A 64 -15.63 7.27 0.47
N ASN A 65 -16.86 7.65 0.14
CA ASN A 65 -17.71 6.93 -0.79
C ASN A 65 -17.59 7.47 -2.23
N GLY A 66 -16.71 8.46 -2.45
CA GLY A 66 -16.50 9.08 -3.76
C GLY A 66 -17.51 10.18 -4.09
N THR A 67 -18.34 10.61 -3.14
CA THR A 67 -19.34 11.66 -3.39
C THR A 67 -18.63 13.00 -3.60
N ASN A 68 -18.92 13.68 -4.71
CA ASN A 68 -18.32 14.97 -5.07
C ASN A 68 -16.77 14.98 -5.13
N CYS A 69 -16.18 13.85 -5.50
CA CYS A 69 -14.73 13.69 -5.66
C CYS A 69 -14.34 13.68 -7.14
N ILE A 70 -13.13 14.15 -7.43
CA ILE A 70 -12.36 13.73 -8.60
C ILE A 70 -11.48 12.57 -8.14
N SER A 71 -11.53 11.46 -8.85
CA SER A 71 -10.86 10.22 -8.43
C SER A 71 -9.97 9.67 -9.51
N VAL A 72 -8.82 9.15 -9.10
CA VAL A 72 -7.88 8.40 -9.92
C VAL A 72 -7.72 7.03 -9.30
N GLU A 73 -8.04 6.00 -10.08
CA GLU A 73 -7.73 4.62 -9.74
C GLU A 73 -6.37 4.26 -10.33
N PHE A 74 -5.54 3.58 -9.54
CA PHE A 74 -4.23 3.12 -9.97
C PHE A 74 -4.02 1.65 -9.58
N THR A 75 -3.24 0.95 -10.40
CA THR A 75 -2.74 -0.38 -10.11
C THR A 75 -1.23 -0.30 -10.07
N LEU A 76 -0.62 -0.86 -9.04
CA LEU A 76 0.82 -1.01 -8.96
C LEU A 76 1.16 -2.38 -9.54
N ASN A 77 1.79 -2.39 -10.71
CA ASN A 77 2.43 -3.60 -11.19
C ASN A 77 3.76 -3.72 -10.43
N GLY A 78 3.82 -4.60 -9.44
CA GLY A 78 5.00 -4.88 -8.63
C GLY A 78 6.13 -5.57 -9.40
N GLY A 79 6.25 -5.30 -10.70
CA GLY A 79 7.12 -5.95 -11.66
C GLY A 79 8.57 -6.02 -11.19
N TYR A 80 8.92 -7.18 -10.65
CA TYR A 80 10.27 -7.70 -10.59
C TYR A 80 10.22 -9.12 -11.17
#